data_AF-A0A1G5PIX1-F1
#
_entry.id   AF-A0A1G5PIX1-F1
#
_cell.length_a   1.000
_cell.length_b   1.000
_cell.length_c   1.000
_cell.angle_alpha   90.00
_cell.angle_beta   90.00
_cell.angle_gamma   90.00
#
_symmetry.space_group_name_H-M   'P 1'
#
loop_
_entity.id
_entity.type
_entity.pdbx_description
1 polymer ?
#
loop_
_entity_poly.entity_id
_entity_poly.type
_entity_poly.pdbx_seq_one_letter_code
_entity_poly.pdbx_strand_id
1 'polypeptide(L)' 'LPAVVALTYNPAIKAQAERLKARGKKGKQTVCAAMRKLLTIAYGVLKSGKPFDPALAIAH' A
#
# COMPACT_ATOMS: atom_id res chain seq x y z
N LEU A 1 -8.62 7.55 9.47
CA LEU A 1 -7.25 6.97 9.39
C LEU A 1 -6.92 6.60 7.94
N PRO A 2 -5.96 7.27 7.27
CA PRO A 2 -5.71 7.12 5.83
C PRO A 2 -5.29 5.70 5.42
N ALA A 3 -4.52 5.00 6.27
CA ALA A 3 -4.11 3.62 6.00
C ALA A 3 -5.30 2.64 5.96
N VAL A 4 -6.34 2.87 6.77
CA VAL A 4 -7.54 2.02 6.81
C VAL A 4 -8.38 2.22 5.54
N VAL A 5 -8.53 3.46 5.10
CA VAL A 5 -9.21 3.79 3.83
C VAL A 5 -8.44 3.20 2.63
N ALA A 6 -7.12 3.29 2.65
CA ALA A 6 -6.28 2.74 1.58
C ALA A 6 -6.40 1.22 1.44
N LEU A 7 -6.68 0.48 2.53
CA LEU A 7 -6.93 -0.97 2.45
C LEU A 7 -8.18 -1.32 1.63
N THR A 8 -9.15 -0.39 1.54
CA THR A 8 -10.40 -0.58 0.80
C THR A 8 -10.30 -0.07 -0.63
N TYR A 9 -9.72 1.12 -0.82
CA TYR A 9 -9.79 1.85 -2.10
C TYR A 9 -8.49 1.81 -2.92
N ASN A 10 -7.34 1.54 -2.30
CA ASN A 10 -6.08 1.49 -3.04
C ASN A 10 -5.74 0.03 -3.39
N PRO A 11 -5.79 -0.35 -4.68
CA PRO A 11 -5.59 -1.75 -5.09
C PRO A 11 -4.19 -2.28 -4.75
N ALA A 12 -3.15 -1.43 -4.76
CA ALA A 12 -1.80 -1.83 -4.37
C ALA A 12 -1.71 -2.18 -2.88
N ILE A 13 -2.38 -1.40 -2.04
CA ILE A 13 -2.41 -1.61 -0.59
C ILE A 13 -3.30 -2.81 -0.24
N LYS A 14 -4.43 -2.97 -0.95
CA LYS A 14 -5.31 -4.14 -0.81
C LYS A 14 -4.57 -5.44 -1.16
N ALA A 15 -3.88 -5.48 -2.31
CA ALA A 15 -3.09 -6.65 -2.72
C ALA A 15 -1.99 -6.99 -1.69
N GLN A 16 -1.28 -5.98 -1.17
CA GLN A 16 -0.30 -6.18 -0.11
C GLN A 16 -0.94 -6.74 1.17
N ALA A 17 -2.11 -6.24 1.55
CA ALA A 17 -2.82 -6.71 2.73
C ALA A 17 -3.34 -8.14 2.59
N GLU A 18 -3.83 -8.52 1.41
CA GLU A 18 -4.23 -9.90 1.11
C GLU A 18 -3.03 -10.86 1.22
N ARG A 19 -1.87 -10.50 0.66
CA ARG A 19 -0.64 -11.29 0.82
C ARG A 19 -0.20 -11.42 2.29
N LEU A 20 -0.31 -10.34 3.06
CA LEU A 20 0.04 -10.36 4.50
C LEU A 20 -0.95 -11.22 5.30
N LYS A 21 -2.24 -11.17 4.97
CA LYS A 21 -3.26 -12.04 5.57
C LYS A 21 -3.00 -13.51 5.24
N ALA A 22 -2.67 -13.84 3.98
CA ALA A 22 -2.31 -15.20 3.58
C ALA A 22 -1.09 -15.73 4.35
N ARG A 23 -0.16 -14.84 4.74
CA ARG A 23 1.01 -15.15 5.59
C ARG A 23 0.71 -15.14 7.10
N GLY A 24 -0.56 -15.05 7.52
CA GLY A 24 -0.97 -15.07 8.93
C GLY A 24 -0.60 -13.81 9.74
N LYS A 25 -0.32 -12.67 9.08
CA LYS A 25 0.07 -11.43 9.77
C LYS A 25 -1.15 -10.76 10.43
N LYS A 26 -0.96 -10.26 11.66
CA LYS A 26 -2.02 -9.63 12.46
C LYS A 26 -2.38 -8.22 11.95
N GLY A 27 -3.60 -7.76 12.21
CA GLY A 27 -4.16 -6.50 11.70
C GLY A 27 -3.26 -5.26 11.87
N LYS A 28 -2.63 -5.07 13.05
CA LYS A 28 -1.69 -3.95 13.27
C LYS A 28 -0.48 -3.98 12.32
N GLN A 29 0.06 -5.17 12.03
CA GLN A 29 1.20 -5.31 11.11
C GLN A 29 0.78 -4.93 9.68
N THR A 30 -0.44 -5.28 9.28
CA THR A 30 -1.00 -4.89 7.97
C THR A 30 -1.17 -3.39 7.85
N VAL A 31 -1.65 -2.72 8.90
CA VAL A 31 -1.79 -1.25 8.92
C VAL A 31 -0.42 -0.57 8.83
N CYS A 32 0.58 -1.00 9.61
CA CYS A 32 1.94 -0.44 9.52
C CYS A 32 2.56 -0.65 8.13
N ALA A 33 2.35 -1.83 7.54
CA ALA A 33 2.86 -2.14 6.20
C ALA A 33 2.17 -1.28 5.12
N ALA A 34 0.87 -1.00 5.28
CA ALA A 34 0.12 -0.08 4.42
C ALA A 34 0.65 1.36 4.55
N MET A 35 0.90 1.85 5.76
CA MET A 35 1.47 3.19 5.99
C MET A 35 2.83 3.35 5.30
N ARG A 36 3.73 2.35 5.45
CA ARG A 36 5.05 2.36 4.82
C ARG A 36 4.93 2.44 3.30
N LYS A 37 4.03 1.64 2.71
CA LYS A 37 3.82 1.61 1.26
C LYS A 37 3.23 2.92 0.73
N LEU A 38 2.29 3.53 1.43
CA LEU A 38 1.74 4.85 1.09
C LEU A 38 2.84 5.92 1.05
N LEU A 39 3.73 5.94 2.04
CA LEU A 39 4.84 6.88 2.06
C LEU A 39 5.80 6.67 0.87
N THR A 40 6.11 5.41 0.54
CA THR A 40 6.96 5.09 -0.61
C THR A 40 6.30 5.50 -1.94
N ILE A 41 4.99 5.30 -2.08
CA ILE A 41 4.23 5.74 -3.26
C ILE A 41 4.31 7.26 -3.40
N ALA A 42 4.00 8.01 -2.34
CA ALA A 42 4.05 9.46 -2.34
C ALA A 42 5.46 9.98 -2.69
N TYR A 43 6.49 9.39 -2.08
CA TYR A 43 7.88 9.71 -2.40
C TYR A 43 8.23 9.38 -3.86
N GLY A 44 7.79 8.24 -4.39
CA GLY A 44 8.03 7.84 -5.78
C GLY A 44 7.39 8.79 -6.78
N VAL A 45 6.16 9.24 -6.54
CA VAL A 45 5.46 10.26 -7.34
C VAL A 45 6.23 11.58 -7.32
N LEU A 46 6.58 12.07 -6.13
CA LEU A 46 7.32 13.33 -5.98
C LEU A 46 8.70 13.27 -6.65
N LYS A 47 9.41 12.15 -6.52
CA LYS A 47 10.75 11.97 -7.09
C LYS A 47 10.74 11.82 -8.60
N SER A 48 9.76 11.10 -9.15
CA SER A 48 9.69 10.81 -10.59
C SER A 48 8.97 11.90 -11.39
N GLY A 49 8.18 12.75 -10.73
CA GLY A 49 7.29 13.72 -11.39
C GLY A 49 6.15 13.08 -12.19
N LYS A 50 6.01 11.75 -12.15
CA LYS A 50 4.95 11.02 -12.84
C LYS A 50 3.72 10.89 -11.94
N PRO A 51 2.49 11.02 -12.49
CA PRO A 51 1.27 10.76 -11.73
C PRO A 51 1.27 9.36 -11.11
N PHE A 52 0.51 9.20 -10.02
CA PHE A 52 0.34 7.90 -9.38
C PHE A 52 -0.26 6.88 -10.35
N ASP A 53 0.43 5.75 -10.51
CA ASP A 53 -0.03 4.60 -11.28
C ASP A 53 -0.21 3.40 -10.33
N PRO A 54 -1.45 2.90 -10.16
CA PRO A 54 -1.72 1.72 -9.34
C PRO A 54 -0.99 0.45 -9.80
N ALA A 55 -0.76 0.27 -11.11
CA ALA A 55 -0.10 -0.91 -11.65
C ALA A 55 1.37 -0.97 -11.21
N LEU A 56 2.07 0.17 -11.26
CA LEU A 56 3.45 0.30 -10.75
C LEU A 56 3.52 0.13 -9.22
N ALA A 57 2.45 0.47 -8.51
CA ALA A 57 2.41 0.35 -7.06
C ALA A 57 2.13 -1.08 -6.57
N ILE A 58 1.49 -1.92 -7.39
CA ILE A 58 1.31 -3.35 -7.13
C ILE A 58 2.66 -4.04 -7.33
N ALA A 59 3.44 -4.14 -6.24
CA ALA A 59 4.60 -5.01 -6.24
C ALA A 59 4.11 -6.46 -6.20
N HIS A 60 4.58 -7.30 -7.13
CA HIS A 60 4.39 -8.76 -7.08
C HIS A 60 5.02 -9.34 -5.81
#